data_AF-A0A7J2H6D5-F1
#
_entry.id   AF-A0A7J2H6D5-F1
#
_cell.length_a   1.000
_cell.length_b   1.000
_cell.length_c   1.000
_cell.angle_alpha   90.00
_cell.angle_beta   90.00
_cell.angle_gamma   90.00
#
_symmetry.space_group_name_H-M   'P 1'
#
loop_
_entity.id
_entity.type
_entity.pdbx_description
1 polymer ?
#
loop_
_entity_poly.entity_id
_entity_poly.type
_entity_poly.pdbx_seq_one_letter_code
_entity_poly.pdbx_strand_id
1 'polypeptide(L)' 'MRVYPVVVAILVAVALLIYWIPITVNVGGYEYKIGGYPWLAPTPQARSFFMGLGVAISILGAALVVLEFKFSRDIE' A
#
# COMPACT_ATOMS: atom_id res chain seq x y z
N MET A 1 -13.18 7.52 -19.09
CA MET A 1 -12.23 7.65 -17.96
C MET A 1 -10.82 7.70 -18.53
N ARG A 2 -10.03 8.74 -18.24
CA ARG A 2 -8.60 8.75 -18.61
C ARG A 2 -7.91 7.55 -17.95
N VAL A 3 -7.00 6.90 -18.68
CA VAL A 3 -6.26 5.72 -18.18
C VAL A 3 -5.38 6.10 -16.97
N TYR A 4 -4.89 7.34 -16.92
CA TYR A 4 -3.99 7.84 -15.88
C TYR A 4 -4.53 7.77 -14.44
N PRO A 5 -5.69 8.37 -14.08
CA PRO A 5 -6.22 8.30 -12.72
C PRO A 5 -6.51 6.86 -12.27
N VAL A 6 -6.95 6.00 -13.20
CA VAL A 6 -7.17 4.57 -12.93
C VAL A 6 -5.84 3.86 -12.64
N VAL A 7 -4.79 4.15 -13.40
CA VAL A 7 -3.45 3.60 -13.15
C VAL A 7 -2.90 4.03 -11.80
N VAL A 8 -3.05 5.32 -11.42
CA VAL A 8 -2.62 5.82 -10.10
C VAL A 8 -3.36 5.08 -8.99
N ALA A 9 -4.67 4.92 -9.10
CA ALA A 9 -5.47 4.18 -8.12
C ALA A 9 -5.02 2.72 -7.97
N ILE A 10 -4.73 2.05 -9.09
CA ILE A 10 -4.21 0.68 -9.08
C ILE A 10 -2.84 0.61 -8.41
N LEU A 11 -1.92 1.53 -8.73
CA LEU A 11 -0.59 1.54 -8.14
C LEU A 11 -0.64 1.77 -6.62
N VAL A 12 -1.47 2.70 -6.16
CA VAL A 12 -1.71 2.93 -4.71
C VAL A 12 -2.29 1.67 -4.07
N ALA A 13 -3.29 1.05 -4.68
CA ALA A 13 -3.89 -0.18 -4.16
C ALA A 13 -2.86 -1.32 -4.05
N VAL A 14 -2.04 -1.53 -5.08
CA VAL A 14 -0.98 -2.54 -5.08
C VAL A 14 0.05 -2.27 -3.99
N ALA A 15 0.49 -1.01 -3.83
CA ALA A 15 1.44 -0.64 -2.77
C ALA A 15 0.87 -0.93 -1.37
N LEU A 16 -0.40 -0.61 -1.13
CA LEU A 16 -1.07 -0.91 0.14
C LEU A 16 -1.24 -2.42 0.36
N LEU A 17 -1.59 -3.17 -0.69
CA LEU A 17 -1.68 -4.63 -0.61
C LEU A 17 -0.34 -5.25 -0.22
N ILE A 18 0.76 -4.83 -0.84
CA ILE A 18 2.11 -5.31 -0.47
C ILE A 18 2.44 -4.90 0.97
N TYR A 19 2.10 -3.68 1.39
CA TYR A 19 2.37 -3.23 2.76
C TYR A 19 1.68 -4.11 3.81
N TRP A 20 0.41 -4.44 3.57
CA TRP A 20 -0.43 -5.16 4.52
C TRP A 20 -0.37 -6.68 4.39
N ILE A 21 -0.07 -7.22 3.22
CA ILE A 21 -0.15 -8.66 2.96
C ILE A 21 1.27 -9.19 2.76
N PRO A 22 1.77 -10.08 3.63
CA PRO A 22 3.06 -10.70 3.43
C PRO A 22 2.99 -11.64 2.22
N ILE A 23 3.79 -11.36 1.20
CA ILE A 23 3.93 -12.20 0.02
C ILE A 23 5.15 -13.08 0.21
N THR A 24 4.94 -14.40 0.17
CA THR A 24 6.02 -15.37 0.32
C THR A 24 6.52 -15.79 -1.05
N VAL A 25 7.83 -15.69 -1.27
CA VAL A 25 8.50 -16.06 -2.52
C VAL A 25 9.61 -17.05 -2.19
N ASN A 26 9.54 -18.24 -2.79
CA ASN A 26 10.55 -19.28 -2.61
C ASN A 26 11.58 -19.19 -3.75
N VAL A 27 12.85 -18.96 -3.41
CA VAL A 27 13.95 -18.90 -4.39
C VAL A 27 15.12 -19.73 -3.89
N GLY A 28 15.54 -20.73 -4.68
CA GLY A 28 16.71 -21.55 -4.37
C GLY A 28 16.64 -22.31 -3.04
N GLY A 29 15.43 -22.64 -2.55
CA GLY A 29 15.21 -23.30 -1.26
C GLY A 29 15.10 -22.35 -0.06
N TYR A 30 15.22 -21.04 -0.26
CA TYR A 30 15.01 -20.02 0.76
C TYR A 30 13.63 -19.38 0.64
N GLU A 31 12.99 -19.14 1.78
CA GLU A 31 11.71 -18.45 1.89
C GLU A 31 11.95 -16.94 2.13
N TYR A 32 11.59 -16.11 1.17
CA TYR A 32 11.64 -14.66 1.28
C TYR A 32 10.25 -14.09 1.50
N LYS A 33 10.10 -13.19 2.47
CA LYS A 33 8.84 -12.48 2.73
C LYS A 33 8.95 -11.04 2.28
N ILE A 34 8.08 -10.63 1.37
CA ILE A 34 7.99 -9.28 0.84
C ILE A 34 6.74 -8.64 1.43
N GLY A 35 6.88 -7.43 1.97
CA GLY A 35 5.74 -6.70 2.51
C GLY A 35 5.23 -7.25 3.85
N GLY A 36 3.96 -7.03 4.16
CA GLY A 36 3.34 -7.45 5.42
C GLY A 36 4.04 -6.89 6.67
N TYR A 37 4.62 -5.69 6.57
CA TYR A 37 5.52 -5.12 7.59
C TYR A 37 4.97 -5.15 9.02
N PRO A 38 3.68 -4.84 9.28
CA PRO A 38 3.14 -4.91 10.63
C PRO A 38 3.17 -6.32 11.23
N TRP A 39 3.07 -7.36 10.41
CA TRP A 39 3.00 -8.76 10.85
C TRP A 39 4.37 -9.40 11.00
N LEU A 40 5.37 -8.89 10.26
CA LEU A 40 6.75 -9.37 10.32
C LEU A 40 7.61 -8.59 11.33
N ALA A 41 7.02 -7.61 12.02
CA ALA A 41 7.74 -6.81 13.00
C ALA A 41 8.28 -7.68 14.16
N PRO A 42 9.56 -7.53 14.56
CA PRO A 42 10.22 -8.43 15.50
C PRO A 42 9.80 -8.23 16.96
N THR A 43 9.20 -7.09 17.29
CA THR A 43 8.76 -6.75 18.65
C THR A 43 7.33 -6.20 18.66
N PRO A 44 6.59 -6.33 19.77
CA PRO A 44 5.24 -5.75 19.89
C PRO A 44 5.23 -4.23 19.68
N GLN A 45 6.26 -3.52 20.15
CA GLN A 45 6.37 -2.08 19.97
C GLN A 45 6.57 -1.70 18.50
N ALA A 46 7.45 -2.41 17.79
CA ALA A 46 7.65 -2.22 16.35
C ALA A 46 6.36 -2.53 15.58
N ARG A 47 5.64 -3.60 15.95
CA ARG A 47 4.35 -3.95 15.35
C ARG A 47 3.34 -2.82 15.48
N SER A 48 3.16 -2.27 16.68
CA SER A 48 2.25 -1.15 16.91
C SER A 48 2.62 0.08 16.08
N PHE A 49 3.92 0.39 15.96
CA PHE A 49 4.41 1.47 15.10
C PHE A 49 4.05 1.23 13.63
N PHE A 50 4.37 0.05 13.08
CA PHE A 50 4.06 -0.29 11.69
C PHE A 50 2.55 -0.36 11.43
N MET A 51 1.74 -0.80 12.38
CA MET A 51 0.28 -0.72 12.27
C MET A 51 -0.18 0.74 12.11
N GLY A 52 0.31 1.65 12.97
CA GLY A 52 -0.03 3.07 12.91
C GLY A 52 0.44 3.72 11.60
N LEU A 53 1.67 3.43 11.17
CA LEU A 53 2.19 3.88 9.89
C LEU A 53 1.34 3.38 8.72
N GLY A 54 0.98 2.10 8.72
CA GLY A 54 0.11 1.48 7.72
C GLY A 54 -1.24 2.16 7.59
N VAL A 55 -1.88 2.48 8.71
CA VAL A 55 -3.15 3.22 8.72
C VAL A 55 -2.95 4.62 8.13
N ALA A 56 -1.92 5.35 8.56
CA ALA A 56 -1.65 6.70 8.07
C ALA A 56 -1.42 6.74 6.55
N ILE A 57 -0.57 5.84 6.01
CA ILE A 57 -0.33 5.77 4.56
C ILE A 57 -1.57 5.33 3.78
N SER A 58 -2.45 4.51 4.37
CA SER A 58 -3.69 4.07 3.72
C SER A 58 -4.68 5.23 3.59
N ILE A 59 -4.81 6.06 4.64
CA ILE A 59 -5.63 7.27 4.62
C ILE A 59 -5.08 8.27 3.60
N LEU A 60 -3.76 8.54 3.63
CA LEU A 60 -3.12 9.45 2.69
C LEU A 60 -3.25 8.94 1.25
N GLY A 61 -3.04 7.65 1.01
CA GLY A 61 -3.21 7.01 -0.29
C GLY A 61 -4.64 7.16 -0.82
N ALA A 62 -5.64 6.87 0.01
CA ALA A 62 -7.04 7.05 -0.35
C ALA A 62 -7.37 8.53 -0.69
N ALA A 63 -6.85 9.47 0.12
CA ALA A 63 -7.03 10.89 -0.14
C ALA A 63 -6.40 11.32 -1.48
N LEU A 64 -5.20 10.83 -1.80
CA LEU A 64 -4.54 11.09 -3.08
C LEU A 64 -5.34 10.56 -4.26
N VAL A 65 -5.88 9.34 -4.17
CA VAL A 65 -6.75 8.78 -5.21
C VAL A 65 -7.99 9.65 -5.40
N VAL A 66 -8.67 10.06 -4.31
CA VAL A 66 -9.85 10.93 -4.39
C VAL A 66 -9.52 12.28 -5.03
N LEU A 67 -8.40 12.90 -4.65
CA LEU A 67 -7.95 14.16 -5.22
C LEU A 67 -7.62 14.04 -6.71
N GLU A 68 -6.95 12.97 -7.11
CA GLU A 68 -6.62 12.69 -8.51
C GLU A 68 -7.89 12.56 -9.37
N PHE A 69 -8.90 11.83 -8.88
CA PHE A 69 -10.19 11.72 -9.56
C PHE A 69 -10.94 13.06 -9.60
N LYS A 70 -10.91 13.83 -8.51
CA LYS A 70 -11.57 15.14 -8.46
C LYS A 70 -10.94 16.13 -9.44
N PHE A 71 -9.62 16.30 -9.40
CA PHE A 71 -8.92 17.21 -10.31
C PHE A 71 -8.99 16.74 -11.77
N SER A 72 -8.98 15.42 -12.02
CA SER A 72 -9.19 14.90 -13.37
C SER A 72 -10.55 15.27 -13.96
N ARG A 73 -11.58 15.44 -13.10
CA ARG A 73 -12.93 15.83 -13.50
C ARG A 73 -13.10 17.35 -13.59
N ASP A 74 -12.52 18.11 -12.68
CA ASP A 74 -12.67 19.58 -12.65
C ASP A 74 -11.88 20.30 -13.77
N ILE A 75 -10.97 19.60 -14.48
CA ILE A 75 -10.26 20.09 -15.67
C ILE A 75 -11.06 19.83 -16.97
N GLU A 76 -12.16 19.04 -16.93
CA GLU A 76 -13.12 18.90 -18.04
C GLU A 76 -14.04 20.13 -18.16
#